data_AF-A0A7K2ZBM9-F1
#
_entry.id   AF-A0A7K2ZBM9-F1
#
_cell.length_a   1.000
_cell.length_b   1.000
_cell.length_c   1.000
_cell.angle_alpha   90.00
_cell.angle_beta   90.00
_cell.angle_gamma   90.00
#
_symmetry.space_group_name_H-M   'P 1'
#
loop_
_entity.id
_entity.type
_entity.pdbx_description
1 polymer ?
#
loop_
_entity_poly.entity_id
_entity_poly.type
_entity_poly.pdbx_seq_one_letter_code
_entity_poly.pdbx_strand_id
1 'polypeptide(L)'
;APTPGQAYGQALSHTQDNALRGPLAQAAARTGVNEHAWAQVGEGYLIQSVSTTSDGGAQLFTHNHAKPGDPVGPHAPYHFAQVVLASEDGTHQITLENETHSRTPIPADRLDAIVDENLDRYDEGQLDMLADETERRAETARRDGSDPAYTARLDGFARTARALAAVHEAEHVRWHFTEDRPEHALAQREVDQARARARDAVRSAAPVLDDKDQWFFRAYSKRPGESAHAVNAALLSERSPAVSNPLTTVALHGHTLRPDQRTVRFAEQQHTLSPEAGENLDALALSLARAALWNRANGLPLPAVTVTGHGNRSQASGEKRAQAVGKALG
;
A
#
# COMPACT_ATOMS: atom_id res chain seq x y z
N ALA A 1 1.94 31.79 10.76
CA ALA A 1 0.80 31.65 9.83
C ALA A 1 0.35 30.20 9.86
N PRO A 2 -0.96 29.89 9.91
CA PRO A 2 -1.40 28.50 9.82
C PRO A 2 -0.86 27.87 8.52
N THR A 3 -0.41 26.63 8.60
CA THR A 3 0.27 25.96 7.49
C THR A 3 -0.74 25.42 6.48
N PRO A 4 -0.31 25.12 5.23
CA PRO A 4 -1.25 24.79 4.16
C PRO A 4 -2.27 23.72 4.54
N GLY A 5 -1.90 22.66 5.26
CA GLY A 5 -2.84 21.60 5.66
C GLY A 5 -4.04 22.07 6.47
N GLN A 6 -3.88 23.04 7.38
CA GLN A 6 -5.01 23.57 8.16
C GLN A 6 -5.93 24.41 7.30
N ALA A 7 -5.40 25.41 6.59
CA ALA A 7 -6.20 26.31 5.76
C ALA A 7 -6.86 25.56 4.59
N TYR A 8 -6.11 24.67 3.93
CA TYR A 8 -6.59 23.82 2.84
C TYR A 8 -7.64 22.83 3.34
N GLY A 9 -7.38 22.11 4.44
CA GLY A 9 -8.32 21.18 5.03
C GLY A 9 -9.64 21.87 5.42
N GLN A 10 -9.57 22.99 6.14
CA GLN A 10 -10.78 23.77 6.47
C GLN A 10 -11.58 24.18 5.23
N ALA A 11 -10.90 24.58 4.15
CA ALA A 11 -11.56 24.91 2.89
C ALA A 11 -12.18 23.69 2.18
N LEU A 12 -11.65 22.48 2.36
CA LEU A 12 -12.24 21.24 1.84
C LEU A 12 -13.48 20.78 2.62
N SER A 13 -13.66 21.24 3.86
CA SER A 13 -14.64 20.66 4.77
C SER A 13 -16.09 20.84 4.32
N HIS A 14 -16.93 19.85 4.63
CA HIS A 14 -18.39 19.86 4.40
C HIS A 14 -19.18 20.45 5.57
N THR A 15 -18.53 21.15 6.51
CA THR A 15 -19.22 21.87 7.58
C THR A 15 -20.25 22.86 7.01
N GLN A 16 -21.34 23.04 7.76
CA GLN A 16 -22.35 24.03 7.44
C GLN A 16 -21.70 25.43 7.36
N ASP A 17 -22.15 26.24 6.40
CA ASP A 17 -21.71 27.63 6.18
C ASP A 17 -20.21 27.81 5.89
N ASN A 18 -19.53 26.79 5.34
CA ASN A 18 -18.13 26.91 4.92
C ASN A 18 -17.96 27.80 3.67
N ALA A 19 -17.73 29.10 3.89
CA ALA A 19 -17.52 30.08 2.81
C ALA A 19 -16.27 29.83 1.95
N LEU A 20 -15.26 29.10 2.47
CA LEU A 20 -14.00 28.82 1.76
C LEU A 20 -14.16 27.72 0.71
N ARG A 21 -15.17 26.87 0.85
CA ARG A 21 -15.38 25.70 0.00
C ARG A 21 -15.69 26.06 -1.45
N GLY A 22 -16.56 27.04 -1.67
CA GLY A 22 -16.96 27.47 -3.01
C GLY A 22 -15.76 27.90 -3.87
N PRO A 23 -14.92 28.86 -3.40
CA PRO A 23 -13.69 29.25 -4.08
C PRO A 23 -12.72 28.09 -4.34
N LEU A 24 -12.53 27.18 -3.36
CA LEU A 24 -11.66 26.03 -3.51
C LEU A 24 -12.18 25.05 -4.58
N ALA A 25 -13.47 24.72 -4.55
CA ALA A 25 -14.08 23.84 -5.55
C ALA A 25 -13.96 24.41 -6.97
N GLN A 26 -14.16 25.73 -7.13
CA GLN A 26 -13.95 26.39 -8.41
C GLN A 26 -12.48 26.33 -8.88
N ALA A 27 -11.52 26.50 -7.96
CA ALA A 27 -10.11 26.34 -8.28
C ALA A 27 -9.81 24.89 -8.69
N ALA A 28 -10.31 23.92 -7.94
CA ALA A 28 -10.14 22.50 -8.22
C ALA A 28 -10.70 22.09 -9.59
N ALA A 29 -11.88 22.61 -9.95
CA ALA A 29 -12.48 22.40 -11.26
C ALA A 29 -11.62 22.95 -12.41
N ARG A 30 -11.02 24.13 -12.23
CA ARG A 30 -10.16 24.74 -13.25
C ARG A 30 -8.82 24.01 -13.42
N THR A 31 -8.28 23.45 -12.33
CA THR A 31 -6.97 22.78 -12.36
C THR A 31 -7.05 21.27 -12.51
N GLY A 32 -8.25 20.66 -12.46
CA GLY A 32 -8.44 19.22 -12.60
C GLY A 32 -7.90 18.41 -11.40
N VAL A 33 -8.10 18.92 -10.18
CA VAL A 33 -7.69 18.25 -8.93
C VAL A 33 -8.90 17.87 -8.08
N ASN A 34 -8.67 17.12 -7.01
CA ASN A 34 -9.71 16.63 -6.09
C ASN A 34 -10.81 15.87 -6.84
N GLU A 35 -12.09 16.18 -6.60
CA GLU A 35 -13.20 15.52 -7.28
C GLU A 35 -13.22 15.70 -8.80
N HIS A 36 -12.43 16.64 -9.32
CA HIS A 36 -12.27 16.90 -10.75
C HIS A 36 -11.03 16.22 -11.36
N ALA A 37 -10.20 15.54 -10.55
CA ALA A 37 -9.15 14.68 -11.07
C ALA A 37 -9.77 13.44 -11.72
N TRP A 38 -9.40 13.15 -12.98
CA TRP A 38 -9.88 11.99 -13.72
C TRP A 38 -8.76 11.41 -14.60
N ALA A 39 -8.06 10.41 -14.07
CA ALA A 39 -6.94 9.74 -14.74
C ALA A 39 -7.45 8.82 -15.86
N GLN A 40 -6.73 8.67 -16.97
CA GLN A 40 -7.05 7.70 -18.03
C GLN A 40 -6.40 6.33 -17.78
N VAL A 41 -6.78 5.32 -18.56
CA VAL A 41 -6.11 4.01 -18.52
C VAL A 41 -4.61 4.17 -18.73
N GLY A 42 -3.82 3.63 -17.79
CA GLY A 42 -2.35 3.78 -17.77
C GLY A 42 -1.84 4.96 -16.95
N GLU A 43 -2.69 5.95 -16.66
CA GLU A 43 -2.42 7.00 -15.68
C GLU A 43 -2.84 6.53 -14.26
N GLY A 44 -2.50 7.32 -13.24
CA GLY A 44 -2.91 7.03 -11.87
C GLY A 44 -3.35 8.25 -11.10
N TYR A 45 -3.95 8.02 -9.94
CA TYR A 45 -4.22 9.02 -8.93
C TYR A 45 -3.08 9.01 -7.91
N LEU A 46 -2.58 10.20 -7.57
CA LEU A 46 -1.87 10.45 -6.33
C LEU A 46 -2.85 11.18 -5.40
N ILE A 47 -3.12 10.58 -4.24
CA ILE A 47 -3.92 11.20 -3.19
C ILE A 47 -2.96 11.44 -2.03
N GLN A 48 -2.55 12.69 -1.84
CA GLN A 48 -1.53 13.05 -0.88
C GLN A 48 -2.14 13.74 0.34
N SER A 49 -1.62 13.43 1.53
CA SER A 49 -1.93 14.20 2.71
C SER A 49 -1.24 15.56 2.66
N VAL A 50 -1.99 16.65 2.87
CA VAL A 50 -1.40 17.97 3.05
C VAL A 50 -1.09 18.18 4.53
N SER A 51 0.19 18.23 4.86
CA SER A 51 0.66 18.31 6.24
C SER A 51 0.26 19.62 6.93
N THR A 52 0.00 19.48 8.22
CA THR A 52 0.03 20.59 9.17
C THR A 52 1.46 20.75 9.68
N THR A 53 1.77 21.84 10.38
CA THR A 53 3.09 22.03 11.00
C THR A 53 2.91 22.25 12.49
N SER A 54 3.73 21.58 13.28
CA SER A 54 3.78 21.75 14.73
C SER A 54 4.38 23.10 15.12
N ASP A 55 4.21 23.50 16.38
CA ASP A 55 4.85 24.70 16.94
C ASP A 55 6.38 24.69 16.81
N GLY A 56 6.99 23.50 16.70
CA GLY A 56 8.43 23.31 16.45
C GLY A 56 8.83 23.23 14.97
N GLY A 57 7.91 23.46 14.02
CA GLY A 57 8.20 23.44 12.58
C GLY A 57 8.17 22.06 11.92
N ALA A 58 7.84 20.99 12.65
CA ALA A 58 7.78 19.64 12.09
C ALA A 58 6.48 19.43 11.30
N GLN A 59 6.55 18.73 10.16
CA GLN A 59 5.36 18.34 9.40
C GLN A 59 4.59 17.23 10.14
N LEU A 60 3.29 17.44 10.32
CA LEU A 60 2.40 16.50 10.99
C LEU A 60 1.26 16.09 10.05
N PHE A 61 1.06 14.77 9.94
CA PHE A 61 -0.06 14.14 9.24
C PHE A 61 -1.07 13.58 10.24
N THR A 62 -1.21 14.20 11.41
CA THR A 62 -2.03 13.67 12.50
C THR A 62 -3.41 14.30 12.63
N HIS A 63 -3.64 15.38 11.88
CA HIS A 63 -4.85 16.19 11.98
C HIS A 63 -5.49 16.37 10.60
N ASN A 64 -6.72 15.90 10.47
CA ASN A 64 -7.53 16.07 9.28
C ASN A 64 -8.54 17.21 9.45
N HIS A 65 -8.12 18.44 9.15
CA HIS A 65 -8.97 19.62 9.19
C HIS A 65 -10.07 19.63 8.13
N ALA A 66 -10.00 18.77 7.10
CA ALA A 66 -11.11 18.57 6.16
C ALA A 66 -12.31 17.88 6.83
N LYS A 67 -12.10 17.18 7.94
CA LYS A 67 -13.14 16.46 8.67
C LYS A 67 -13.02 16.72 10.18
N PRO A 68 -13.68 17.76 10.72
CA PRO A 68 -13.50 18.19 12.12
C PRO A 68 -13.82 17.13 13.20
N GLY A 69 -14.60 16.09 12.87
CA GLY A 69 -14.91 14.97 13.78
C GLY A 69 -13.95 13.78 13.67
N ASP A 70 -12.95 13.85 12.79
CA ASP A 70 -11.98 12.78 12.59
C ASP A 70 -11.01 12.69 13.80
N PRO A 71 -10.75 11.50 14.36
CA PRO A 71 -9.85 11.35 15.49
C PRO A 71 -8.43 11.82 15.15
N VAL A 72 -7.77 12.46 16.12
CA VAL A 72 -6.34 12.79 16.01
C VAL A 72 -5.54 11.49 16.05
N GLY A 73 -4.78 11.22 15.00
CA GLY A 73 -4.04 9.98 14.86
C GLY A 73 -3.20 9.96 13.58
N PRO A 74 -2.28 9.01 13.43
CA PRO A 74 -1.42 8.95 12.25
C PRO A 74 -2.24 8.71 10.98
N HIS A 75 -2.16 9.61 10.01
CA HIS A 75 -2.62 9.38 8.64
C HIS A 75 -1.43 9.06 7.73
N ALA A 76 -1.69 8.28 6.69
CA ALA A 76 -0.72 7.98 5.65
C ALA A 76 -0.33 9.25 4.88
N PRO A 77 0.94 9.38 4.46
CA PRO A 77 1.37 10.53 3.68
C PRO A 77 0.77 10.54 2.27
N TYR A 78 0.42 9.36 1.71
CA TYR A 78 -0.14 9.23 0.36
C TYR A 78 -0.91 7.91 0.16
N HIS A 79 -1.71 7.89 -0.91
CA HIS A 79 -2.31 6.73 -1.55
C HIS A 79 -2.19 6.85 -3.08
N PHE A 80 -1.92 5.74 -3.76
CA PHE A 80 -1.76 5.63 -5.20
C PHE A 80 -2.74 4.61 -5.78
N ALA A 81 -3.40 5.01 -6.87
CA ALA A 81 -4.36 4.14 -7.56
C ALA A 81 -4.15 4.26 -9.08
N GLN A 82 -3.69 3.19 -9.74
CA GLN A 82 -3.48 3.18 -11.19
C GLN A 82 -4.76 2.75 -11.91
N VAL A 83 -5.20 3.49 -12.92
CA VAL A 83 -6.37 3.10 -13.72
C VAL A 83 -5.97 2.00 -14.69
N VAL A 84 -6.61 0.83 -14.55
CA VAL A 84 -6.35 -0.35 -15.37
C VAL A 84 -7.47 -0.62 -16.38
N LEU A 85 -8.69 -0.18 -16.09
CA LEU A 85 -9.85 -0.29 -16.98
C LEU A 85 -10.70 0.98 -16.90
N ALA A 86 -11.34 1.32 -18.01
CA ALA A 86 -12.34 2.38 -18.09
C ALA A 86 -13.52 1.90 -18.93
N SER A 87 -14.72 2.39 -18.62
CA SER A 87 -15.88 2.19 -19.47
C SER A 87 -15.72 2.94 -20.80
N GLU A 88 -16.36 2.44 -21.87
CA GLU A 88 -16.29 3.06 -23.21
C GLU A 88 -16.82 4.50 -23.22
N ASP A 89 -17.81 4.81 -22.38
CA ASP A 89 -18.35 6.16 -22.22
C ASP A 89 -17.47 7.07 -21.32
N GLY A 90 -16.38 6.53 -20.76
CA GLY A 90 -15.44 7.26 -19.92
C GLY A 90 -16.01 7.74 -18.57
N THR A 91 -17.13 7.17 -18.11
CA THR A 91 -17.80 7.57 -16.87
C THR A 91 -17.42 6.73 -15.65
N HIS A 92 -16.86 5.53 -15.86
CA HIS A 92 -16.44 4.60 -14.81
C HIS A 92 -15.01 4.11 -15.05
N GLN A 93 -14.32 3.78 -13.96
CA GLN A 93 -12.96 3.27 -13.97
C GLN A 93 -12.77 2.18 -12.94
N ILE A 94 -11.87 1.24 -13.22
CA ILE A 94 -11.35 0.30 -12.23
C ILE A 94 -9.87 0.62 -12.04
N THR A 95 -9.48 0.81 -10.78
CA THR A 95 -8.11 1.06 -10.37
C THR A 95 -7.49 -0.18 -9.74
N LEU A 96 -6.17 -0.27 -9.80
CA LEU A 96 -5.32 -1.10 -8.96
C LEU A 96 -4.63 -0.19 -7.95
N GLU A 97 -4.81 -0.42 -6.65
CA GLU A 97 -4.36 0.52 -5.61
C GLU A 97 -3.37 -0.09 -4.62
N ASN A 98 -2.49 0.76 -4.06
CA ASN A 98 -1.59 0.36 -2.98
C ASN A 98 -2.33 0.44 -1.63
N GLU A 99 -3.19 -0.54 -1.38
CA GLU A 99 -4.00 -0.60 -0.17
C GLU A 99 -3.19 -1.09 1.06
N THR A 100 -2.08 -0.44 1.38
CA THR A 100 -1.26 -0.72 2.58
C THR A 100 -1.65 0.10 3.80
N HIS A 101 -2.47 1.14 3.63
CA HIS A 101 -2.67 2.18 4.65
C HIS A 101 -4.07 2.26 5.28
N SER A 102 -5.05 1.59 4.69
CA SER A 102 -6.48 1.76 5.03
C SER A 102 -7.13 0.50 5.59
N ARG A 103 -6.37 -0.59 5.78
CA ARG A 103 -6.92 -1.85 6.27
C ARG A 103 -6.81 -1.93 7.77
N THR A 104 -7.96 -2.08 8.40
CA THR A 104 -8.07 -2.36 9.83
C THR A 104 -7.49 -3.77 10.05
N PRO A 105 -6.37 -3.92 10.78
CA PRO A 105 -5.95 -5.24 11.25
C PRO A 105 -7.11 -5.92 11.96
N ILE A 106 -7.11 -7.25 12.07
CA ILE A 106 -8.09 -7.93 12.94
C ILE A 106 -7.99 -7.26 14.32
N PRO A 107 -9.07 -6.63 14.81
CA PRO A 107 -9.03 -5.88 16.06
C PRO A 107 -8.53 -6.76 17.21
N ALA A 108 -7.73 -6.20 18.12
CA ALA A 108 -7.12 -6.98 19.20
C ALA A 108 -8.19 -7.66 20.08
N ASP A 109 -9.29 -6.96 20.35
CA ASP A 109 -10.47 -7.47 21.05
C ASP A 109 -11.15 -8.63 20.30
N ARG A 110 -11.11 -8.63 18.96
CA ARG A 110 -11.61 -9.74 18.17
C ARG A 110 -10.70 -10.96 18.25
N LEU A 111 -9.38 -10.77 18.24
CA LEU A 111 -8.42 -11.86 18.45
C LEU A 111 -8.53 -12.42 19.87
N ASP A 112 -8.73 -11.56 20.86
CA ASP A 112 -9.00 -11.94 22.24
C ASP A 112 -10.23 -12.83 22.37
N ALA A 113 -11.35 -12.40 21.79
CA ALA A 113 -12.57 -13.20 21.80
C ALA A 113 -12.39 -14.59 21.15
N ILE A 114 -11.57 -14.71 20.09
CA ILE A 114 -11.27 -16.00 19.45
C ILE A 114 -10.39 -16.86 20.37
N VAL A 115 -9.39 -16.26 21.02
CA VAL A 115 -8.55 -16.98 22.00
C VAL A 115 -9.42 -17.48 23.15
N ASP A 116 -10.24 -16.61 23.74
CA ASP A 116 -11.13 -16.96 24.86
C ASP A 116 -12.13 -18.07 24.46
N GLU A 117 -12.75 -17.98 23.28
CA GLU A 117 -13.66 -19.04 22.78
C GLU A 117 -12.96 -20.41 22.67
N ASN A 118 -11.67 -20.44 22.30
CA ASN A 118 -10.91 -21.69 22.24
C ASN A 118 -10.51 -22.19 23.64
N LEU A 119 -10.10 -21.29 24.54
CA LEU A 119 -9.74 -21.65 25.92
C LEU A 119 -10.95 -22.13 26.73
N ASP A 120 -12.14 -21.60 26.47
CA ASP A 120 -13.39 -22.06 27.08
C ASP A 120 -13.83 -23.42 26.54
N ARG A 121 -13.48 -23.74 25.28
CA ARG A 121 -13.90 -24.96 24.60
C ARG A 121 -13.00 -26.15 24.88
N TYR A 122 -11.70 -25.91 25.06
CA TYR A 122 -10.69 -26.96 25.20
C TYR A 122 -9.84 -26.72 26.45
N ASP A 123 -9.67 -27.76 27.26
CA ASP A 123 -8.69 -27.76 28.34
C ASP A 123 -7.25 -27.96 27.81
N GLU A 124 -6.26 -27.75 28.69
CA GLU A 124 -4.83 -27.90 28.39
C GLU A 124 -4.51 -29.26 27.74
N GLY A 125 -5.01 -30.36 28.32
CA GLY A 125 -4.73 -31.71 27.84
C GLY A 125 -5.36 -31.99 26.47
N GLN A 126 -6.56 -31.47 26.22
CA GLN A 126 -7.22 -31.55 24.91
C GLN A 126 -6.44 -30.78 23.85
N LEU A 127 -5.92 -29.60 24.18
CA LEU A 127 -5.09 -28.80 23.27
C LEU A 127 -3.74 -29.46 22.96
N ASP A 128 -3.09 -30.05 23.96
CA ASP A 128 -1.86 -30.82 23.73
C ASP A 128 -2.10 -32.05 22.86
N MET A 129 -3.18 -32.79 23.10
CA MET A 129 -3.56 -33.92 22.24
C MET A 129 -3.82 -33.48 20.79
N LEU A 130 -4.51 -32.34 20.60
CA LEU A 130 -4.75 -31.75 19.28
C LEU A 130 -3.44 -31.34 18.60
N ALA A 131 -2.49 -30.76 19.34
CA ALA A 131 -1.17 -30.41 18.84
C ALA A 131 -0.43 -31.66 18.36
N ASP A 132 -0.29 -32.67 19.23
CA ASP A 132 0.43 -33.91 18.93
C ASP A 132 -0.19 -34.68 17.74
N GLU A 133 -1.53 -34.74 17.67
CA GLU A 133 -2.21 -35.35 16.53
C GLU A 133 -1.93 -34.61 15.23
N THR A 134 -1.98 -33.28 15.27
CA THR A 134 -1.76 -32.45 14.09
C THR A 134 -0.30 -32.51 13.62
N GLU A 135 0.66 -32.52 14.54
CA GLU A 135 2.10 -32.68 14.25
C GLU A 135 2.37 -34.04 13.56
N ARG A 136 1.83 -35.14 14.09
CA ARG A 136 1.95 -36.47 13.47
C ARG A 136 1.33 -36.52 12.08
N ARG A 137 0.21 -35.83 11.86
CA ARG A 137 -0.41 -35.70 10.54
C ARG A 137 0.47 -34.89 9.59
N ALA A 138 1.10 -33.81 10.05
CA ALA A 138 2.01 -33.01 9.24
C ALA A 138 3.25 -33.82 8.83
N GLU A 139 3.85 -34.57 9.76
CA GLU A 139 4.97 -35.46 9.46
C GLU A 139 4.63 -36.56 8.45
N THR A 140 3.43 -37.13 8.58
CA THR A 140 2.94 -38.14 7.63
C THR A 140 2.74 -37.52 6.25
N ALA A 141 2.11 -36.34 6.17
CA ALA A 141 1.94 -35.61 4.92
C ALA A 141 3.28 -35.29 4.23
N ARG A 142 4.32 -34.91 4.98
CA ARG A 142 5.69 -34.71 4.44
C ARG A 142 6.28 -36.00 3.88
N ARG A 143 6.17 -37.11 4.61
CA ARG A 143 6.68 -38.43 4.17
C ARG A 143 5.98 -38.90 2.90
N ASP A 144 4.69 -38.63 2.78
CA ASP A 144 3.87 -39.03 1.63
C ASP A 144 4.01 -38.08 0.43
N GLY A 145 4.84 -37.02 0.54
CA GLY A 145 5.04 -36.06 -0.54
C GLY A 145 3.81 -35.19 -0.84
N SER A 146 2.99 -34.93 0.18
CA SER A 146 1.79 -34.09 0.06
C SER A 146 2.14 -32.63 -0.25
N ASP A 147 1.13 -31.85 -0.66
CA ASP A 147 1.24 -30.42 -0.91
C ASP A 147 1.92 -29.67 0.27
N PRO A 148 3.01 -28.91 0.02
CA PRO A 148 3.64 -28.07 1.03
C PRO A 148 2.68 -27.11 1.74
N ALA A 149 1.69 -26.57 1.04
CA ALA A 149 0.70 -25.65 1.64
C ALA A 149 -0.19 -26.37 2.66
N TYR A 150 -0.57 -27.61 2.38
CA TYR A 150 -1.32 -28.46 3.30
C TYR A 150 -0.50 -28.78 4.56
N THR A 151 0.77 -29.12 4.39
CA THR A 151 1.70 -29.37 5.51
C THR A 151 1.87 -28.12 6.38
N ALA A 152 2.11 -26.96 5.78
CA ALA A 152 2.26 -25.69 6.49
C ALA A 152 1.01 -25.30 7.29
N ARG A 153 -0.18 -25.60 6.76
CA ARG A 153 -1.45 -25.41 7.48
C ARG A 153 -1.54 -26.29 8.73
N LEU A 154 -1.17 -27.57 8.63
CA LEU A 154 -1.14 -28.47 9.79
C LEU A 154 -0.15 -27.96 10.86
N ASP A 155 1.05 -27.53 10.45
CA ASP A 155 2.03 -26.95 11.37
C ASP A 155 1.49 -25.67 12.06
N GLY A 156 0.71 -24.86 11.34
CA GLY A 156 0.04 -23.69 11.90
C GLY A 156 -0.97 -24.06 12.99
N PHE A 157 -1.80 -25.09 12.75
CA PHE A 157 -2.77 -25.55 13.73
C PHE A 157 -2.11 -26.16 14.97
N ALA A 158 -1.06 -26.98 14.80
CA ALA A 158 -0.29 -27.53 15.92
C ALA A 158 0.30 -26.42 16.80
N ARG A 159 0.97 -25.42 16.19
CA ARG A 159 1.50 -24.27 16.93
C ARG A 159 0.41 -23.49 17.66
N THR A 160 -0.77 -23.35 17.07
CA THR A 160 -1.90 -22.66 17.70
C THR A 160 -2.40 -23.42 18.92
N ALA A 161 -2.57 -24.74 18.81
CA ALA A 161 -2.99 -25.58 19.92
C ALA A 161 -1.99 -25.53 21.09
N ARG A 162 -0.68 -25.63 20.81
CA ARG A 162 0.39 -25.45 21.82
C ARG A 162 0.35 -24.08 22.49
N ALA A 163 0.18 -23.02 21.70
CA ALA A 163 0.16 -21.67 22.24
C ALA A 163 -1.05 -21.43 23.15
N LEU A 164 -2.20 -22.04 22.85
CA LEU A 164 -3.39 -22.01 23.71
C LEU A 164 -3.19 -22.85 24.98
N ALA A 165 -2.60 -24.05 24.88
CA ALA A 165 -2.27 -24.88 26.05
C ALA A 165 -1.35 -24.12 27.03
N ALA A 166 -0.35 -23.42 26.50
CA ALA A 166 0.55 -22.59 27.30
C ALA A 166 -0.17 -21.42 28.02
N VAL A 167 -1.33 -20.96 27.55
CA VAL A 167 -2.15 -19.98 28.29
C VAL A 167 -2.77 -20.64 29.51
N HIS A 168 -3.37 -21.83 29.36
CA HIS A 168 -3.91 -22.57 30.50
C HIS A 168 -2.85 -22.88 31.55
N GLU A 169 -1.66 -23.32 31.11
CA GLU A 169 -0.52 -23.57 32.01
C GLU A 169 -0.13 -22.29 32.78
N ALA A 170 0.02 -21.17 32.09
CA ALA A 170 0.37 -19.89 32.70
C ALA A 170 -0.71 -19.39 33.67
N GLU A 171 -1.99 -19.55 33.31
CA GLU A 171 -3.11 -19.19 34.18
C GLU A 171 -3.13 -20.08 35.43
N HIS A 172 -2.91 -21.38 35.29
CA HIS A 172 -2.79 -22.32 36.40
C HIS A 172 -1.69 -21.91 37.38
N VAL A 173 -0.51 -21.54 36.88
CA VAL A 173 0.60 -21.04 37.71
C VAL A 173 0.21 -19.74 38.43
N ARG A 174 -0.48 -18.81 37.77
CA ARG A 174 -0.94 -17.57 38.41
C ARG A 174 -1.86 -17.85 39.59
N TRP A 175 -2.77 -18.82 39.49
CA TRP A 175 -3.70 -19.20 40.58
C TRP A 175 -3.01 -19.67 41.86
N HIS A 176 -1.73 -20.05 41.81
CA HIS A 176 -0.95 -20.48 42.98
C HIS A 176 -0.46 -19.32 43.85
N PHE A 177 -0.48 -18.09 43.33
CA PHE A 177 0.00 -16.90 44.03
C PHE A 177 -1.17 -15.94 44.29
N THR A 178 -1.26 -15.41 45.50
CA THR A 178 -2.24 -14.37 45.85
C THR A 178 -1.78 -13.01 45.32
N GLU A 179 -2.71 -12.10 45.02
CA GLU A 179 -2.42 -10.81 44.36
C GLU A 179 -1.41 -9.91 45.10
N ASP A 180 -1.31 -10.06 46.42
CA ASP A 180 -0.40 -9.31 47.30
C ASP A 180 1.06 -9.77 47.20
N ARG A 181 1.32 -10.89 46.52
CA ARG A 181 2.65 -11.48 46.38
C ARG A 181 3.37 -10.94 45.13
N PRO A 182 4.66 -10.55 45.22
CA PRO A 182 5.42 -10.15 44.04
C PRO A 182 5.49 -11.26 42.98
N GLU A 183 5.40 -12.53 43.39
CA GLU A 183 5.33 -13.69 42.50
C GLU A 183 4.06 -13.69 41.62
N HIS A 184 2.94 -13.13 42.09
CA HIS A 184 1.72 -13.00 41.29
C HIS A 184 1.92 -12.03 40.11
N ALA A 185 2.65 -10.92 40.31
CA ALA A 185 2.94 -9.98 39.24
C ALA A 185 3.83 -10.59 38.13
N LEU A 186 4.73 -11.51 38.50
CA LEU A 186 5.53 -12.26 37.52
C LEU A 186 4.66 -13.28 36.77
N ALA A 187 3.82 -14.02 37.49
CA ALA A 187 2.91 -14.98 36.88
C ALA A 187 1.91 -14.30 35.93
N GLN A 188 1.38 -13.13 36.28
CA GLN A 188 0.50 -12.35 35.41
C GLN A 188 1.20 -11.91 34.11
N ARG A 189 2.48 -11.50 34.19
CA ARG A 189 3.26 -11.17 32.97
C ARG A 189 3.43 -12.39 32.07
N GLU A 190 3.60 -13.58 32.63
CA GLU A 190 3.69 -14.81 31.85
C GLU A 190 2.36 -15.12 31.15
N VAL A 191 1.22 -14.93 31.83
CA VAL A 191 -0.11 -15.01 31.20
C VAL A 191 -0.25 -14.02 30.04
N ASP A 192 0.15 -12.75 30.24
CA ASP A 192 0.06 -11.73 29.20
C ASP A 192 0.92 -12.10 27.96
N GLN A 193 2.11 -12.65 28.19
CA GLN A 193 3.01 -13.13 27.12
C GLN A 193 2.46 -14.39 26.42
N ALA A 194 1.92 -15.35 27.18
CA ALA A 194 1.27 -16.54 26.62
C ALA A 194 0.07 -16.14 25.74
N ARG A 195 -0.77 -15.22 26.22
CA ARG A 195 -1.90 -14.67 25.45
C ARG A 195 -1.44 -13.94 24.19
N ALA A 196 -0.38 -13.14 24.25
CA ALA A 196 0.20 -12.52 23.05
C ALA A 196 0.68 -13.56 22.02
N ARG A 197 1.39 -14.62 22.47
CA ARG A 197 1.81 -15.73 21.60
C ARG A 197 0.62 -16.47 20.99
N ALA A 198 -0.44 -16.72 21.77
CA ALA A 198 -1.67 -17.36 21.30
C ALA A 198 -2.38 -16.52 20.22
N ARG A 199 -2.51 -15.20 20.42
CA ARG A 199 -3.07 -14.28 19.41
C ARG A 199 -2.29 -14.34 18.10
N ASP A 200 -0.96 -14.29 18.18
CA ASP A 200 -0.09 -14.35 17.01
C ASP A 200 -0.20 -15.69 16.27
N ALA A 201 -0.29 -16.81 17.02
CA ALA A 201 -0.48 -18.13 16.46
C ALA A 201 -1.84 -18.28 15.77
N VAL A 202 -2.93 -17.88 16.44
CA VAL A 202 -4.29 -17.85 15.87
C VAL A 202 -4.33 -17.03 14.58
N ARG A 203 -3.76 -15.82 14.60
CA ARG A 203 -3.68 -14.97 13.42
C ARG A 203 -2.93 -15.65 12.28
N SER A 204 -1.82 -16.32 12.58
CA SER A 204 -0.98 -16.97 11.57
C SER A 204 -1.59 -18.25 11.00
N ALA A 205 -2.41 -18.97 11.78
CA ALA A 205 -3.09 -20.18 11.32
C ALA A 205 -4.42 -19.89 10.61
N ALA A 206 -4.98 -18.69 10.80
CA ALA A 206 -6.18 -18.27 10.11
C ALA A 206 -5.96 -18.29 8.58
N PRO A 207 -6.88 -18.83 7.78
CA PRO A 207 -6.77 -18.85 6.32
C PRO A 207 -7.07 -17.47 5.69
N VAL A 208 -6.72 -16.40 6.40
CA VAL A 208 -6.86 -15.02 5.92
C VAL A 208 -5.59 -14.72 5.13
N LEU A 209 -5.74 -14.46 3.83
CA LEU A 209 -4.63 -14.05 2.97
C LEU A 209 -3.98 -12.80 3.57
N ASP A 210 -2.66 -12.79 3.72
CA ASP A 210 -1.93 -11.58 4.11
C ASP A 210 -2.22 -10.48 3.08
N ASP A 211 -2.38 -9.24 3.55
CA ASP A 211 -2.71 -8.10 2.67
C ASP A 211 -1.67 -7.88 1.56
N LYS A 212 -0.39 -8.17 1.84
CA LYS A 212 0.72 -8.09 0.87
C LYS A 212 0.56 -9.07 -0.31
N ASP A 213 -0.26 -10.11 -0.14
CA ASP A 213 -0.47 -11.16 -1.15
C ASP A 213 -1.75 -10.93 -1.96
N GLN A 214 -2.40 -9.77 -1.79
CA GLN A 214 -3.65 -9.43 -2.46
C GLN A 214 -3.47 -8.25 -3.42
N TRP A 215 -4.17 -8.31 -4.55
CA TRP A 215 -4.37 -7.17 -5.44
C TRP A 215 -5.66 -6.45 -5.08
N PHE A 216 -5.58 -5.15 -4.81
CA PHE A 216 -6.76 -4.35 -4.50
C PHE A 216 -7.27 -3.63 -5.74
N PHE A 217 -8.51 -3.94 -6.11
CA PHE A 217 -9.21 -3.26 -7.18
C PHE A 217 -10.37 -2.46 -6.64
N ARG A 218 -10.57 -1.26 -7.17
CA ARG A 218 -11.71 -0.42 -6.81
C ARG A 218 -12.35 0.21 -8.03
N ALA A 219 -13.67 0.33 -8.02
CA ALA A 219 -14.40 1.03 -9.04
C ALA A 219 -14.72 2.46 -8.60
N TYR A 220 -14.55 3.41 -9.52
CA TYR A 220 -14.94 4.81 -9.35
C TYR A 220 -15.85 5.24 -10.50
N SER A 221 -16.64 6.29 -10.26
CA SER A 221 -17.45 6.92 -11.30
C SER A 221 -17.38 8.44 -11.21
N LYS A 222 -17.85 9.13 -12.24
CA LYS A 222 -18.02 10.59 -12.24
C LYS A 222 -19.25 11.08 -11.46
N ARG A 223 -20.03 10.18 -10.86
CA ARG A 223 -21.19 10.58 -10.04
C ARG A 223 -20.70 11.30 -8.78
N PRO A 224 -21.45 12.28 -8.26
CA PRO A 224 -21.12 12.94 -7.01
C PRO A 224 -20.87 11.93 -5.89
N GLY A 225 -19.73 12.05 -5.20
CA GLY A 225 -19.36 11.14 -4.10
C GLY A 225 -18.66 9.85 -4.52
N GLU A 226 -18.60 9.52 -5.82
CA GLU A 226 -18.05 8.25 -6.33
C GLU A 226 -16.68 8.40 -7.00
N SER A 227 -16.10 9.61 -7.03
CA SER A 227 -14.76 9.84 -7.58
C SER A 227 -13.66 9.31 -6.65
N ALA A 228 -12.47 9.06 -7.21
CA ALA A 228 -11.30 8.64 -6.44
C ALA A 228 -11.01 9.56 -5.25
N HIS A 229 -11.14 10.88 -5.44
CA HIS A 229 -11.02 11.84 -4.35
C HIS A 229 -12.13 11.67 -3.30
N ALA A 230 -13.40 11.70 -3.70
CA ALA A 230 -14.52 11.71 -2.75
C ALA A 230 -14.54 10.45 -1.86
N VAL A 231 -14.25 9.30 -2.47
CA VAL A 231 -14.23 8.02 -1.79
C VAL A 231 -13.06 7.92 -0.79
N ASN A 232 -11.85 8.37 -1.17
CA ASN A 232 -10.68 8.30 -0.29
C ASN A 232 -10.65 9.42 0.76
N ALA A 233 -11.21 10.59 0.43
CA ALA A 233 -11.34 11.70 1.37
C ALA A 233 -12.41 11.43 2.44
N ALA A 234 -13.40 10.58 2.13
CA ALA A 234 -14.43 10.11 3.05
C ALA A 234 -15.17 11.23 3.81
N LEU A 235 -15.21 12.45 3.24
CA LEU A 235 -15.72 13.66 3.92
C LEU A 235 -17.23 13.64 4.15
N LEU A 236 -17.95 12.77 3.44
CA LEU A 236 -19.40 12.59 3.52
C LEU A 236 -19.81 11.29 4.24
N SER A 237 -18.86 10.55 4.81
CA SER A 237 -19.13 9.28 5.52
C SER A 237 -18.66 9.37 6.97
N GLU A 238 -19.05 8.42 7.83
CA GLU A 238 -18.54 8.35 9.21
C GLU A 238 -17.11 7.78 9.28
N ARG A 239 -16.57 7.20 8.20
CA ARG A 239 -15.26 6.55 8.22
C ARG A 239 -14.11 7.54 8.26
N SER A 240 -13.08 7.27 9.06
CA SER A 240 -11.83 8.02 9.01
C SER A 240 -11.07 7.71 7.72
N PRO A 241 -10.68 8.72 6.92
CA PRO A 241 -9.87 8.53 5.74
C PRO A 241 -8.42 8.15 6.11
N ALA A 242 -7.77 7.34 5.28
CA ALA A 242 -6.37 6.97 5.47
C ALA A 242 -5.42 8.17 5.35
N VAL A 243 -5.79 9.19 4.58
CA VAL A 243 -5.02 10.42 4.34
C VAL A 243 -5.69 11.63 5.01
N SER A 244 -4.89 12.57 5.49
CA SER A 244 -5.35 13.82 6.14
C SER A 244 -5.31 14.99 5.17
N ASN A 245 -6.33 15.87 5.18
CA ASN A 245 -6.42 17.03 4.29
C ASN A 245 -6.10 16.64 2.82
N PRO A 246 -6.85 15.70 2.23
CA PRO A 246 -6.45 15.04 0.99
C PRO A 246 -6.38 15.99 -0.20
N LEU A 247 -5.30 15.91 -0.98
CA LEU A 247 -5.19 16.50 -2.31
C LEU A 247 -5.07 15.38 -3.34
N THR A 248 -6.00 15.32 -4.29
CA THR A 248 -5.97 14.31 -5.35
C THR A 248 -5.54 14.91 -6.67
N THR A 249 -4.54 14.32 -7.31
CA THR A 249 -4.02 14.73 -8.62
C THR A 249 -3.89 13.54 -9.55
N VAL A 250 -3.98 13.76 -10.85
CA VAL A 250 -3.59 12.76 -11.85
C VAL A 250 -2.05 12.73 -11.95
N ALA A 251 -1.48 11.55 -11.77
CA ALA A 251 -0.06 11.28 -11.88
C ALA A 251 0.23 10.49 -13.15
N LEU A 252 1.22 10.95 -13.90
CA LEU A 252 1.69 10.33 -15.14
C LEU A 252 2.92 9.48 -14.83
N HIS A 253 2.78 8.14 -14.87
CA HIS A 253 3.90 7.24 -14.64
C HIS A 253 4.67 6.96 -15.94
N GLY A 254 6.01 6.93 -15.87
CA GLY A 254 6.85 6.45 -16.98
C GLY A 254 7.01 7.42 -18.15
N HIS A 255 6.63 8.70 -18.00
CA HIS A 255 6.85 9.74 -19.01
C HIS A 255 8.25 10.38 -18.94
N THR A 256 8.93 10.23 -17.80
CA THR A 256 10.29 10.74 -17.61
C THR A 256 11.26 9.58 -17.53
N LEU A 257 12.18 9.52 -18.48
CA LEU A 257 13.29 8.57 -18.47
C LEU A 257 14.15 8.77 -17.22
N ARG A 258 14.47 7.70 -16.51
CA ARG A 258 15.44 7.76 -15.41
C ARG A 258 16.85 8.06 -15.95
N PRO A 259 17.75 8.71 -15.18
CA PRO A 259 19.06 9.09 -15.68
C PRO A 259 19.91 7.93 -16.24
N ASP A 260 19.82 6.76 -15.62
CA ASP A 260 20.43 5.51 -16.04
C ASP A 260 19.88 5.02 -17.39
N GLN A 261 18.57 5.14 -17.59
CA GLN A 261 17.88 4.76 -18.84
C GLN A 261 18.16 5.72 -20.01
N ARG A 262 18.72 6.91 -19.74
CA ARG A 262 19.12 7.88 -20.78
C ARG A 262 20.50 7.57 -21.35
N THR A 263 21.28 6.69 -20.73
CA THR A 263 22.69 6.47 -21.06
C THR A 263 22.94 5.03 -21.48
N VAL A 264 23.17 4.81 -22.77
CA VAL A 264 23.60 3.50 -23.28
C VAL A 264 25.12 3.40 -23.22
N ARG A 265 25.62 2.45 -22.45
CA ARG A 265 27.07 2.20 -22.32
C ARG A 265 27.55 1.21 -23.36
N PHE A 266 28.76 1.43 -23.85
CA PHE A 266 29.46 0.54 -24.74
C PHE A 266 30.75 0.09 -24.07
N ALA A 267 31.13 -1.17 -24.28
CA ALA A 267 32.44 -1.66 -23.89
C ALA A 267 33.56 -0.86 -24.58
N GLU A 268 34.76 -0.91 -24.01
CA GLU A 268 35.92 -0.21 -24.54
C GLU A 268 36.16 -0.56 -26.01
N GLN A 269 36.32 0.46 -26.85
CA GLN A 269 36.50 0.36 -28.32
C GLN A 269 35.37 -0.36 -29.09
N GLN A 270 34.27 -0.74 -28.42
CA GLN A 270 33.12 -1.36 -29.07
C GLN A 270 32.10 -0.31 -29.54
N HIS A 271 31.41 -0.67 -30.62
CA HIS A 271 30.31 0.09 -31.23
C HIS A 271 29.05 -0.79 -31.45
N THR A 272 29.10 -2.05 -31.01
CA THR A 272 27.96 -2.97 -30.99
C THR A 272 27.26 -2.87 -29.64
N LEU A 273 25.93 -3.00 -29.65
CA LEU A 273 25.13 -3.01 -28.43
C LEU A 273 25.37 -4.31 -27.67
N SER A 274 25.55 -4.21 -26.35
CA SER A 274 25.55 -5.36 -25.46
C SER A 274 24.10 -5.82 -25.18
N PRO A 275 23.89 -7.04 -24.65
CA PRO A 275 22.56 -7.47 -24.18
C PRO A 275 21.95 -6.52 -23.14
N GLU A 276 22.75 -6.03 -22.18
CA GLU A 276 22.34 -5.04 -21.19
C GLU A 276 21.94 -3.69 -21.82
N ALA A 277 22.59 -3.30 -22.92
CA ALA A 277 22.17 -2.14 -23.69
C ALA A 277 20.80 -2.37 -24.37
N GLY A 278 20.48 -3.61 -24.75
CA GLY A 278 19.17 -4.00 -25.27
C GLY A 278 18.04 -3.74 -24.29
N GLU A 279 18.17 -4.19 -23.03
CA GLU A 279 17.16 -3.96 -21.99
C GLU A 279 16.90 -2.46 -21.74
N ASN A 280 17.97 -1.66 -21.72
CA ASN A 280 17.85 -0.20 -21.60
C ASN A 280 17.16 0.45 -22.81
N LEU A 281 17.42 -0.05 -24.02
CA LEU A 281 16.76 0.41 -25.24
C LEU A 281 15.28 0.05 -25.27
N ASP A 282 14.91 -1.14 -24.80
CA ASP A 282 13.50 -1.55 -24.67
C ASP A 282 12.75 -0.66 -23.66
N ALA A 283 13.38 -0.37 -22.51
CA ALA A 283 12.82 0.55 -21.52
C ALA A 283 12.67 1.99 -22.07
N LEU A 284 13.63 2.44 -22.88
CA LEU A 284 13.58 3.73 -23.58
C LEU A 284 12.44 3.76 -24.61
N ALA A 285 12.34 2.74 -25.46
CA ALA A 285 11.28 2.62 -26.46
C ALA A 285 9.88 2.60 -25.81
N LEU A 286 9.71 1.84 -24.72
CA LEU A 286 8.46 1.79 -23.97
C LEU A 286 8.07 3.15 -23.39
N SER A 287 9.04 3.88 -22.82
CA SER A 287 8.80 5.22 -22.26
C SER A 287 8.42 6.24 -23.34
N LEU A 288 9.09 6.19 -24.49
CA LEU A 288 8.77 7.02 -25.66
C LEU A 288 7.39 6.70 -26.22
N ALA A 289 7.04 5.42 -26.34
CA ALA A 289 5.72 4.98 -26.78
C ALA A 289 4.61 5.48 -25.84
N ARG A 290 4.80 5.37 -24.52
CA ARG A 290 3.85 5.92 -23.52
C ARG A 290 3.69 7.43 -23.66
N ALA A 291 4.81 8.16 -23.77
CA ALA A 291 4.77 9.60 -23.97
C ALA A 291 4.08 9.99 -25.29
N ALA A 292 4.34 9.25 -26.37
CA ALA A 292 3.70 9.46 -27.67
C ALA A 292 2.18 9.23 -27.64
N LEU A 293 1.73 8.14 -27.03
CA LEU A 293 0.31 7.83 -26.87
C LEU A 293 -0.41 8.89 -26.04
N TRP A 294 0.20 9.31 -24.93
CA TRP A 294 -0.35 10.36 -24.08
C TRP A 294 -0.38 11.72 -24.78
N ASN A 295 0.70 12.10 -25.47
CA ASN A 295 0.73 13.34 -26.24
C ASN A 295 -0.37 13.35 -27.30
N ARG A 296 -0.52 12.24 -28.04
CA ARG A 296 -1.58 12.09 -29.03
C ARG A 296 -2.98 12.23 -28.42
N ALA A 297 -3.24 11.60 -27.27
CA ALA A 297 -4.52 11.69 -26.57
C ALA A 297 -4.83 13.11 -26.08
N ASN A 298 -3.80 13.92 -25.80
CA ASN A 298 -3.92 15.28 -25.29
C ASN A 298 -3.68 16.37 -26.36
N GLY A 299 -3.61 16.00 -27.65
CA GLY A 299 -3.39 16.96 -28.75
C GLY A 299 -2.00 17.62 -28.75
N LEU A 300 -1.01 16.99 -28.13
CA LEU A 300 0.38 17.44 -28.06
C LEU A 300 1.22 16.78 -29.16
N PRO A 301 2.33 17.41 -29.60
CA PRO A 301 3.21 16.83 -30.61
C PRO A 301 3.86 15.53 -30.12
N LEU A 302 4.17 14.62 -31.04
CA LEU A 302 4.91 13.40 -30.69
C LEU A 302 6.31 13.74 -30.13
N PRO A 303 6.87 12.93 -29.21
CA PRO A 303 8.21 13.13 -28.69
C PRO A 303 9.26 13.16 -29.81
N ALA A 304 10.13 14.17 -29.80
CA ALA A 304 11.32 14.20 -30.63
C ALA A 304 12.50 13.64 -29.84
N VAL A 305 13.27 12.73 -30.45
CA VAL A 305 14.42 12.08 -29.82
C VAL A 305 15.70 12.52 -30.51
N THR A 306 16.66 13.02 -29.72
CA THR A 306 18.01 13.31 -30.20
C THR A 306 18.99 12.36 -29.52
N VAL A 307 19.72 11.58 -30.33
CA VAL A 307 20.73 10.65 -29.83
C VAL A 307 22.11 11.28 -29.99
N THR A 308 22.79 11.54 -28.88
CA THR A 308 24.15 12.09 -28.85
C THR A 308 25.15 11.06 -28.36
N GLY A 309 26.21 10.85 -29.13
CA GLY A 309 27.28 9.93 -28.77
C GLY A 309 28.49 10.66 -28.21
N HIS A 310 28.94 10.28 -27.02
CA HIS A 310 30.13 10.84 -26.39
C HIS A 310 31.28 9.82 -26.39
N GLY A 311 32.48 10.25 -26.75
CA GLY A 311 33.70 9.45 -26.72
C GLY A 311 34.86 10.25 -26.15
N ASN A 312 35.59 9.70 -25.17
CA ASN A 312 36.63 10.43 -24.41
C ASN A 312 37.77 11.01 -25.28
N ARG A 313 38.01 10.46 -26.49
CA ARG A 313 39.13 10.86 -27.37
C ARG A 313 38.83 10.79 -28.88
N SER A 314 37.59 10.53 -29.30
CA SER A 314 37.23 10.38 -30.72
C SER A 314 35.77 10.71 -30.96
N GLN A 315 35.53 11.78 -31.73
CA GLN A 315 34.19 12.16 -32.19
C GLN A 315 33.58 11.09 -33.11
N ALA A 316 34.38 10.53 -34.03
CA ALA A 316 33.93 9.48 -34.94
C ALA A 316 33.47 8.20 -34.20
N SER A 317 34.09 7.85 -33.07
CA SER A 317 33.62 6.74 -32.23
C SER A 317 32.29 7.07 -31.53
N GLY A 318 32.12 8.31 -31.06
CA GLY A 318 30.84 8.80 -30.53
C GLY A 318 29.72 8.73 -31.57
N GLU A 319 29.97 9.21 -32.79
CA GLU A 319 29.00 9.17 -33.90
C GLU A 319 28.58 7.74 -34.25
N LYS A 320 29.53 6.79 -34.33
CA LYS A 320 29.21 5.37 -34.57
C LYS A 320 28.31 4.77 -33.50
N ARG A 321 28.53 5.12 -32.22
CA ARG A 321 27.68 4.67 -31.11
C ARG A 321 26.29 5.30 -31.15
N ALA A 322 26.20 6.58 -31.48
CA ALA A 322 24.92 7.27 -31.67
C ALA A 322 24.11 6.64 -32.82
N GLN A 323 24.76 6.32 -33.94
CA GLN A 323 24.12 5.62 -35.07
C GLN A 323 23.64 4.22 -34.68
N ALA A 324 24.43 3.46 -33.91
CA ALA A 324 24.03 2.14 -33.43
C ALA A 324 22.78 2.20 -32.55
N VAL A 325 22.71 3.16 -31.62
CA VAL A 325 21.52 3.41 -30.79
C VAL A 325 20.34 3.88 -31.64
N GLY A 326 20.55 4.84 -32.54
CA GLY A 326 19.50 5.37 -33.41
C GLY A 326 18.85 4.27 -34.26
N LYS A 327 19.66 3.41 -34.88
CA LYS A 327 19.16 2.26 -35.66
C LYS A 327 18.38 1.25 -34.81
N ALA A 328 18.74 1.08 -33.55
CA ALA A 328 18.07 0.14 -32.66
C ALA A 328 16.72 0.66 -32.13
N LEU A 329 16.56 1.99 -32.03
CA LEU A 329 15.29 2.61 -31.59
C LEU A 329 14.24 2.71 -32.71
N GLY A 330 14.65 2.62 -33.98
CA GLY A 330 13.77 2.73 -35.15
C GLY A 330 14.00 4.01 -35.94
#